data_AF-A0A8I2BZL3-F1
#
_entry.id   AF-A0A8I2BZL3-F1
#
_cell.length_a   1.000
_cell.length_b   1.000
_cell.length_c   1.000
_cell.angle_alpha   90.00
_cell.angle_beta   90.00
_cell.angle_gamma   90.00
#
_symmetry.space_group_name_H-M   'P 1'
#
loop_
_entity.id
_entity.type
_entity.pdbx_description
1 polymer ?
#
loop_
_entity_poly.entity_id
_entity_poly.type
_entity_poly.pdbx_seq_one_letter_code
_entity_poly.pdbx_strand_id
1 'polypeptide(L)'
;MNVDAKQVNRFFMLALAPFIGLLGCILLVHPSLSFPGSTSSSLQKAEVTLQTQSVGKQLDEAKQTATYTLSTIRRTSELYKQTTQTMNQLVVTASTQSKRPAVIYDRRITAKLGVPYERVDSNRITIELFKVNPGIYHGYAMKVKLKDPTAMKMSLGSDKLGGSETTMRAVLRHGAIAGINAGGFADGDGKRYPLSTTVLNGHYLTGFQSSFKDLSFVGLSNDGKLIGGKFYSQGALDSLKPAFGATFVPVLLQRGQKMPIPDKWKVSPKRAPRTVIGNYKDDQLLIIVVDGYNESGGSGATLEELQGKMYNLGVQDAYNLDGGGSSSLILNGRVVNKPSDGNLRPVPTHFLFYK
;
A
#
# COMPACT_ATOMS: atom_id res chain seq x y z
N MET A 1 -39.16 119.37 -87.36
CA MET A 1 -38.77 118.51 -88.48
C MET A 1 -39.46 117.17 -88.28
N ASN A 2 -40.59 116.97 -88.97
CA ASN A 2 -41.20 115.64 -89.15
C ASN A 2 -40.22 114.76 -89.91
N VAL A 3 -40.13 113.46 -89.57
CA VAL A 3 -40.09 112.31 -90.51
C VAL A 3 -40.10 110.98 -89.71
N ASP A 4 -41.19 110.23 -89.98
CA ASP A 4 -41.41 108.80 -90.16
C ASP A 4 -41.06 107.69 -89.15
N ALA A 5 -42.13 106.98 -88.82
CA ALA A 5 -42.19 105.62 -88.35
C ALA A 5 -41.52 104.64 -89.35
N LYS A 6 -40.37 104.10 -88.97
CA LYS A 6 -39.83 102.87 -89.58
C LYS A 6 -40.28 101.66 -88.78
N GLN A 7 -41.24 100.94 -89.38
CA GLN A 7 -41.45 99.50 -89.35
C GLN A 7 -40.84 98.73 -88.17
N VAL A 8 -41.64 98.48 -87.14
CA VAL A 8 -41.36 97.43 -86.15
C VAL A 8 -41.30 96.09 -86.89
N ASN A 9 -40.15 95.43 -86.83
CA ASN A 9 -39.90 94.15 -87.48
C ASN A 9 -40.75 93.06 -86.79
N ARG A 10 -41.96 92.81 -87.32
CA ARG A 10 -42.96 91.89 -86.75
C ARG A 10 -42.42 90.47 -86.55
N PHE A 11 -41.39 90.08 -87.31
CA PHE A 11 -40.68 88.83 -87.15
C PHE A 11 -39.99 88.70 -85.79
N PHE A 12 -39.33 89.77 -85.31
CA PHE A 12 -38.66 89.76 -84.00
C PHE A 12 -39.65 89.72 -82.83
N MET A 13 -40.84 90.35 -82.96
CA MET A 13 -41.87 90.27 -81.91
C MET A 13 -42.47 88.86 -81.79
N LEU A 14 -42.68 88.15 -82.91
CA LEU A 14 -43.15 86.76 -82.88
C LEU A 14 -42.07 85.78 -82.40
N ALA A 15 -40.79 86.02 -82.73
CA ALA A 15 -39.69 85.20 -82.25
C ALA A 15 -39.45 85.34 -80.73
N LEU A 16 -39.74 86.50 -80.14
CA LEU A 16 -39.57 86.78 -78.70
C LEU A 16 -40.79 86.41 -77.83
N ALA A 17 -41.98 86.24 -78.43
CA ALA A 17 -43.21 85.92 -77.70
C ALA A 17 -43.15 84.66 -76.80
N PRO A 18 -42.55 83.52 -77.20
CA PRO A 18 -42.47 82.34 -76.33
C PRO A 18 -41.54 82.56 -75.12
N PHE A 19 -40.48 83.35 -75.28
CA PHE A 19 -39.53 83.63 -74.19
C PHE A 19 -40.12 84.56 -73.14
N ILE A 20 -40.91 85.55 -73.57
CA ILE A 20 -41.64 86.44 -72.65
C ILE A 20 -42.74 85.67 -71.91
N GLY A 21 -43.44 84.77 -72.60
CA GLY A 21 -44.44 83.88 -71.97
C GLY A 21 -43.84 82.96 -70.91
N LEU A 22 -42.66 82.38 -71.20
CA LEU A 22 -41.95 81.51 -70.26
C LEU A 22 -41.41 82.29 -69.04
N LEU A 23 -40.93 83.52 -69.24
CA LEU A 23 -40.52 84.41 -68.16
C LEU A 23 -41.72 84.78 -67.26
N GLY A 24 -42.90 85.02 -67.86
CA GLY A 24 -44.14 85.26 -67.12
C GLY A 24 -44.60 84.05 -66.30
N CYS A 25 -44.47 82.83 -66.83
CA CYS A 25 -44.80 81.60 -66.08
C CYS A 25 -43.86 81.36 -64.89
N ILE A 26 -42.56 81.64 -65.02
CA ILE A 26 -41.59 81.48 -63.92
C ILE A 26 -41.82 82.52 -62.81
N LEU A 27 -42.26 83.73 -63.17
CA LEU A 27 -42.58 84.79 -62.20
C LEU A 27 -43.93 84.60 -61.49
N LEU A 28 -44.86 83.83 -62.06
CA LEU A 28 -46.19 83.60 -61.47
C LEU A 28 -46.31 82.28 -60.71
N VAL A 29 -45.38 81.33 -60.90
CA VAL A 29 -45.38 80.03 -60.22
C VAL A 29 -44.31 80.02 -59.13
N HIS A 30 -44.72 80.31 -57.90
CA HIS A 30 -43.91 80.13 -56.70
C HIS A 30 -44.57 79.08 -55.80
N PRO A 31 -44.31 77.78 -55.98
CA PRO A 31 -44.77 76.79 -55.02
C PRO A 31 -43.98 76.99 -53.73
N SER A 32 -44.68 77.19 -52.62
CA SER A 32 -44.06 77.17 -51.30
C SER A 32 -43.59 75.75 -50.98
N LEU A 33 -42.29 75.53 -51.05
CA LEU A 33 -41.64 74.33 -50.51
C LEU A 33 -41.71 74.39 -48.99
N SER A 34 -42.69 73.72 -48.40
CA SER A 34 -42.71 73.44 -46.97
C SER A 34 -41.81 72.25 -46.67
N PHE A 35 -40.64 72.51 -46.09
CA PHE A 35 -39.87 71.46 -45.42
C PHE A 35 -40.56 71.09 -44.10
N PRO A 36 -40.76 69.79 -43.79
CA PRO A 36 -41.23 69.41 -42.47
C PRO A 36 -40.16 69.77 -41.43
N GLY A 37 -40.47 70.75 -40.59
CA GLY A 37 -39.88 70.99 -39.27
C GLY A 37 -38.36 70.87 -39.15
N SER A 38 -37.66 71.99 -39.31
CA SER A 38 -36.38 72.20 -38.62
C SER A 38 -36.63 72.44 -37.12
N THR A 39 -37.04 71.40 -36.41
CA THR A 39 -37.11 71.38 -34.94
C THR A 39 -36.56 70.05 -34.43
N SER A 40 -35.25 69.83 -34.57
CA SER A 40 -34.62 68.70 -33.87
C SER A 40 -33.09 68.78 -33.70
N SER A 41 -32.38 69.85 -34.06
CA SER A 41 -30.91 69.82 -33.88
C SER A 41 -30.48 70.00 -32.41
N SER A 42 -31.24 70.70 -31.55
CA SER A 42 -30.90 70.83 -30.12
C SER A 42 -31.37 69.63 -29.28
N LEU A 43 -32.52 69.04 -29.61
CA LEU A 43 -33.06 67.84 -28.94
C LEU A 43 -32.24 66.58 -29.28
N GLN A 44 -31.86 66.35 -30.55
CA GLN A 44 -30.97 65.22 -30.90
C GLN A 44 -29.58 65.37 -30.27
N LYS A 45 -29.03 66.59 -30.18
CA LYS A 45 -27.72 66.80 -29.56
C LYS A 45 -27.76 66.60 -28.04
N ALA A 46 -28.84 67.00 -27.38
CA ALA A 46 -29.06 66.74 -25.95
C ALA A 46 -29.31 65.25 -25.67
N GLU A 47 -30.07 64.56 -26.52
CA GLU A 47 -30.36 63.13 -26.41
C GLU A 47 -29.12 62.26 -26.68
N VAL A 48 -28.31 62.61 -27.69
CA VAL A 48 -27.00 61.99 -27.94
C VAL A 48 -26.03 62.26 -26.78
N THR A 49 -26.05 63.46 -26.18
CA THR A 49 -25.21 63.78 -25.02
C THR A 49 -25.63 62.96 -23.78
N LEU A 50 -26.93 62.80 -23.53
CA LEU A 50 -27.47 61.97 -22.44
C LEU A 50 -27.16 60.47 -22.64
N GLN A 51 -27.30 59.96 -23.86
CA GLN A 51 -26.91 58.59 -24.20
C GLN A 51 -25.40 58.38 -24.05
N THR A 52 -24.57 59.36 -24.46
CA THR A 52 -23.11 59.28 -24.31
C THR A 52 -22.68 59.32 -22.83
N GLN A 53 -23.35 60.12 -21.99
CA GLN A 53 -23.13 60.12 -20.54
C GLN A 53 -23.56 58.79 -19.88
N SER A 54 -24.70 58.24 -20.31
CA SER A 54 -25.19 56.91 -19.88
C SER A 54 -24.18 55.80 -20.20
N VAL A 55 -23.70 55.75 -21.44
CA VAL A 55 -22.70 54.76 -21.89
C VAL A 55 -21.37 54.96 -21.16
N GLY A 56 -20.92 56.20 -20.93
CA GLY A 56 -19.73 56.49 -20.14
C GLY A 56 -19.84 55.96 -18.71
N LYS A 57 -21.01 56.17 -18.07
CA LYS A 57 -21.28 55.65 -16.72
C LYS A 57 -21.30 54.12 -16.67
N GLN A 58 -21.92 53.47 -17.65
CA GLN A 58 -21.90 52.01 -17.79
C GLN A 58 -20.48 51.46 -18.01
N LEU A 59 -19.65 52.18 -18.76
CA LEU A 59 -18.25 51.79 -18.98
C LEU A 59 -17.41 51.93 -17.71
N ASP A 60 -17.63 52.99 -16.92
CA ASP A 60 -16.97 53.18 -15.62
C ASP A 60 -17.40 52.09 -14.61
N GLU A 61 -18.69 51.77 -14.57
CA GLU A 61 -19.22 50.65 -13.78
C GLU A 61 -18.57 49.32 -14.23
N ALA A 62 -18.52 49.05 -15.54
CA ALA A 62 -17.87 47.85 -16.07
C ALA A 62 -16.38 47.78 -15.73
N LYS A 63 -15.67 48.92 -15.75
CA LYS A 63 -14.26 49.02 -15.34
C LYS A 63 -14.07 48.74 -13.85
N GLN A 64 -14.94 49.27 -13.00
CA GLN A 64 -14.93 48.98 -11.56
C GLN A 64 -15.23 47.51 -11.29
N THR A 65 -16.25 46.94 -11.95
CA THR A 65 -16.58 45.51 -11.86
C THR A 65 -15.41 44.65 -12.32
N ALA A 66 -14.76 44.98 -13.43
CA ALA A 66 -13.59 44.23 -13.92
C ALA A 66 -12.44 44.27 -12.91
N THR A 67 -12.15 45.44 -12.33
CA THR A 67 -11.10 45.61 -11.32
C THR A 67 -11.41 44.80 -10.04
N TYR A 68 -12.66 44.86 -9.58
CA TYR A 68 -13.13 44.10 -8.43
C TYR A 68 -13.05 42.59 -8.67
N THR A 69 -13.55 42.11 -9.81
CA THR A 69 -13.49 40.70 -10.21
C THR A 69 -12.05 40.21 -10.27
N LEU A 70 -11.13 40.99 -10.85
CA LEU A 70 -9.72 40.62 -10.95
C LEU A 70 -9.06 40.52 -9.56
N SER A 71 -9.41 41.41 -8.63
CA SER A 71 -8.94 41.36 -7.25
C SER A 71 -9.47 40.13 -6.50
N THR A 72 -10.74 39.78 -6.72
CA THR A 72 -11.37 38.60 -6.13
C THR A 72 -10.73 37.32 -6.66
N ILE A 73 -10.52 37.21 -7.97
CA ILE A 73 -9.84 36.06 -8.59
C ILE A 73 -8.43 35.89 -8.01
N ARG A 74 -7.66 36.98 -7.87
CA ARG A 74 -6.33 36.93 -7.25
C ARG A 74 -6.38 36.42 -5.81
N ARG A 75 -7.26 36.99 -4.99
CA ARG A 75 -7.43 36.59 -3.58
C ARG A 75 -7.86 35.13 -3.46
N THR A 76 -8.78 34.67 -4.30
CA THR A 76 -9.23 33.27 -4.34
C THR A 76 -8.11 32.35 -4.82
N SER A 77 -7.30 32.76 -5.79
CA SER A 77 -6.14 31.99 -6.27
C SER A 77 -5.07 31.86 -5.19
N GLU A 78 -4.75 32.94 -4.47
CA GLU A 78 -3.82 32.92 -3.34
C GLU A 78 -4.33 32.03 -2.21
N LEU A 79 -5.61 32.16 -1.84
CA LEU A 79 -6.24 31.31 -0.83
C LEU A 79 -6.23 29.83 -1.26
N TYR A 80 -6.50 29.54 -2.53
CA TYR A 80 -6.44 28.19 -3.07
C TYR A 80 -5.02 27.60 -2.99
N LYS A 81 -3.98 28.39 -3.35
CA LYS A 81 -2.57 27.98 -3.21
C LYS A 81 -2.21 27.68 -1.76
N GLN A 82 -2.58 28.56 -0.82
CA GLN A 82 -2.33 28.38 0.61
C GLN A 82 -3.06 27.15 1.17
N THR A 83 -4.31 26.95 0.77
CA THR A 83 -5.12 25.79 1.16
C THR A 83 -4.49 24.50 0.64
N THR A 84 -4.06 24.48 -0.62
CA THR A 84 -3.39 23.32 -1.23
C THR A 84 -2.08 22.99 -0.53
N GLN A 85 -1.27 24.00 -0.20
CA GLN A 85 -0.02 23.81 0.56
C GLN A 85 -0.29 23.23 1.95
N THR A 86 -1.27 23.79 2.67
CA THR A 86 -1.69 23.31 4.00
C THR A 86 -2.20 21.87 3.92
N MET A 87 -3.03 21.54 2.93
CA MET A 87 -3.52 20.18 2.72
C MET A 87 -2.39 19.19 2.46
N ASN A 88 -1.41 19.55 1.62
CA ASN A 88 -0.25 18.70 1.38
C ASN A 88 0.56 18.47 2.66
N GLN A 89 0.77 19.51 3.48
CA GLN A 89 1.44 19.37 4.77
C GLN A 89 0.65 18.50 5.76
N LEU A 90 -0.67 18.63 5.80
CA LEU A 90 -1.55 17.79 6.61
C LEU A 90 -1.46 16.32 6.20
N VAL A 91 -1.47 16.03 4.90
CA VAL A 91 -1.32 14.66 4.36
C VAL A 91 0.04 14.06 4.76
N VAL A 92 1.13 14.81 4.59
CA VAL A 92 2.48 14.36 4.98
C VAL A 92 2.57 14.12 6.49
N THR A 93 2.03 15.04 7.29
CA THR A 93 2.01 14.93 8.74
C THR A 93 1.19 13.73 9.18
N ALA A 94 -0.02 13.55 8.66
CA ALA A 94 -0.88 12.41 8.97
C ALA A 94 -0.23 11.08 8.60
N SER A 95 0.41 10.99 7.42
CA SER A 95 1.17 9.81 6.97
C SER A 95 2.36 9.50 7.87
N THR A 96 3.02 10.52 8.41
CA THR A 96 4.14 10.34 9.35
C THR A 96 3.64 9.90 10.72
N GLN A 97 2.59 10.54 11.24
CA GLN A 97 2.01 10.21 12.54
C GLN A 97 1.41 8.80 12.56
N SER A 98 0.76 8.37 11.47
CA SER A 98 0.16 7.03 11.39
C SER A 98 1.20 5.89 11.47
N LYS A 99 2.45 6.14 11.05
CA LYS A 99 3.55 5.15 11.10
C LYS A 99 4.25 5.08 12.46
N ARG A 100 4.16 6.12 13.30
CA ARG A 100 4.89 6.20 14.58
C ARG A 100 4.59 5.04 15.54
N PRO A 101 3.33 4.62 15.76
CA PRO A 101 3.03 3.51 16.67
C PRO A 101 3.76 2.21 16.28
N ALA A 102 3.77 1.87 14.99
CA ALA A 102 4.45 0.67 14.49
C ALA A 102 5.97 0.73 14.72
N VAL A 103 6.60 1.89 14.46
CA VAL A 103 8.04 2.09 14.71
C VAL A 103 8.38 1.98 16.21
N ILE A 104 7.55 2.57 17.07
CA ILE A 104 7.73 2.47 18.53
C ILE A 104 7.57 1.03 19.00
N TYR A 105 6.56 0.31 18.48
CA TYR A 105 6.33 -1.09 18.81
C TYR A 105 7.51 -1.97 18.39
N ASP A 106 7.97 -1.83 17.14
CA ASP A 106 9.13 -2.56 16.61
C ASP A 106 10.40 -2.29 17.44
N ARG A 107 10.65 -1.02 17.80
CA ARG A 107 11.77 -0.66 18.69
C ARG A 107 11.66 -1.36 20.05
N ARG A 108 10.46 -1.42 20.64
CA ARG A 108 10.24 -2.07 21.94
C ARG A 108 10.48 -3.58 21.90
N ILE A 109 9.98 -4.28 20.88
CA ILE A 109 10.20 -5.74 20.77
C ILE A 109 11.67 -6.06 20.47
N THR A 110 12.34 -5.23 19.65
CA THR A 110 13.77 -5.37 19.33
C THR A 110 14.64 -5.15 20.56
N ALA A 111 14.34 -4.12 21.36
CA ALA A 111 15.08 -3.84 22.58
C ALA A 111 15.08 -5.02 23.58
N LYS A 112 14.02 -5.84 23.61
CA LYS A 112 13.97 -7.05 24.44
C LYS A 112 14.88 -8.18 23.94
N LEU A 113 15.22 -8.19 22.65
CA LEU A 113 16.14 -9.17 22.04
C LEU A 113 17.60 -8.71 22.11
N GLY A 114 17.83 -7.40 22.25
CA GLY A 114 19.15 -6.78 22.29
C GLY A 114 19.55 -6.20 20.93
N VAL A 115 20.85 -6.22 20.63
CA VAL A 115 21.38 -5.72 19.36
C VAL A 115 21.51 -6.89 18.37
N PRO A 116 20.96 -6.79 17.15
CA PRO A 116 21.17 -7.82 16.15
C PRO A 116 22.62 -7.81 15.70
N TYR A 117 23.25 -8.99 15.62
CA TYR A 117 24.63 -9.11 15.14
C TYR A 117 24.71 -9.28 13.62
N GLU A 118 23.57 -9.53 12.96
CA GLU A 118 23.44 -9.58 11.51
C GLU A 118 22.04 -9.15 11.11
N ARG A 119 21.94 -8.47 9.97
CA ARG A 119 20.68 -7.99 9.40
C ARG A 119 20.69 -8.16 7.89
N VAL A 120 19.57 -8.63 7.35
CA VAL A 120 19.26 -8.64 5.92
C VAL A 120 18.06 -7.73 5.71
N ASP A 121 18.15 -6.80 4.77
CA ASP A 121 17.06 -5.89 4.45
C ASP A 121 16.89 -5.79 2.93
N SER A 122 15.69 -6.05 2.46
CA SER A 122 15.32 -6.04 1.04
C SER A 122 13.96 -5.37 0.84
N ASN A 123 13.47 -5.29 -0.39
CA ASN A 123 12.10 -4.84 -0.66
C ASN A 123 11.03 -5.81 -0.14
N ARG A 124 11.34 -7.11 -0.01
CA ARG A 124 10.35 -8.15 0.33
C ARG A 124 10.42 -8.63 1.77
N ILE A 125 11.58 -8.55 2.42
CA ILE A 125 11.80 -9.04 3.78
C ILE A 125 12.85 -8.24 4.54
N THR A 126 12.67 -8.12 5.86
CA THR A 126 13.74 -7.76 6.79
C THR A 126 13.95 -8.92 7.76
N ILE A 127 15.20 -9.35 7.93
CA ILE A 127 15.61 -10.38 8.89
C ILE A 127 16.65 -9.76 9.83
N GLU A 128 16.46 -9.93 11.14
CA GLU A 128 17.41 -9.50 12.17
C GLU A 128 17.75 -10.70 13.05
N LEU A 129 19.05 -10.97 13.23
CA LEU A 129 19.55 -12.15 13.93
C LEU A 129 20.22 -11.78 15.26
N PHE A 130 19.84 -12.50 16.31
CA PHE A 130 20.24 -12.23 17.69
C PHE A 130 20.77 -13.51 18.35
N LYS A 131 21.68 -13.36 19.32
CA LYS A 131 22.07 -14.47 20.21
C LYS A 131 21.10 -14.53 21.38
N VAL A 132 20.67 -15.73 21.72
CA VAL A 132 19.80 -16.00 22.88
C VAL A 132 20.54 -16.89 23.85
N ASN A 133 20.96 -16.32 24.99
CA ASN A 133 21.66 -17.05 26.04
C ASN A 133 21.20 -16.58 27.42
N PRO A 134 20.10 -17.14 27.97
CA PRO A 134 19.66 -16.85 29.33
C PRO A 134 20.50 -17.56 30.42
N GLY A 135 21.64 -18.18 30.08
CA GLY A 135 22.53 -18.88 31.01
C GLY A 135 22.29 -20.40 31.09
N ILE A 136 21.08 -20.87 30.81
CA ILE A 136 20.68 -22.29 30.91
C ILE A 136 20.60 -23.02 29.56
N TYR A 137 20.64 -22.28 28.46
CA TYR A 137 20.75 -22.81 27.09
C TYR A 137 21.37 -21.77 26.18
N HIS A 138 21.86 -22.22 25.02
CA HIS A 138 22.35 -21.35 23.95
C HIS A 138 21.43 -21.48 22.74
N GLY A 139 21.19 -20.39 22.04
CA GLY A 139 20.40 -20.39 20.82
C GLY A 139 20.45 -19.06 20.10
N TYR A 140 19.58 -18.94 19.11
CA TYR A 140 19.52 -17.82 18.19
C TYR A 140 18.07 -17.42 18.00
N ALA A 141 17.83 -16.12 17.90
CA ALA A 141 16.54 -15.58 17.52
C ALA A 141 16.66 -14.92 16.14
N MET A 142 15.76 -15.28 15.24
CA MET A 142 15.59 -14.65 13.93
C MET A 142 14.25 -13.92 13.95
N LYS A 143 14.30 -12.59 14.05
CA LYS A 143 13.12 -11.73 13.92
C LYS A 143 12.92 -11.42 12.43
N VAL A 144 11.72 -11.62 11.92
CA VAL A 144 11.40 -11.50 10.49
C VAL A 144 10.21 -10.58 10.30
N LYS A 145 10.39 -9.55 9.47
CA LYS A 145 9.31 -8.72 8.96
C LYS A 145 9.10 -9.03 7.49
N LEU A 146 7.98 -9.68 7.18
CA LEU A 146 7.53 -9.88 5.81
C LEU A 146 6.96 -8.56 5.29
N LYS A 147 7.54 -8.03 4.21
CA LYS A 147 7.01 -6.88 3.45
C LYS A 147 6.17 -7.35 2.27
N ASP A 148 6.45 -8.58 1.80
CA ASP A 148 5.72 -9.32 0.79
C ASP A 148 5.36 -10.71 1.37
N PRO A 149 4.09 -11.13 1.35
CA PRO A 149 3.66 -12.43 1.89
C PRO A 149 4.32 -13.62 1.19
N THR A 150 4.78 -13.46 -0.06
CA THR A 150 5.44 -14.51 -0.83
C THR A 150 6.94 -14.65 -0.51
N ALA A 151 7.45 -13.81 0.40
CA ALA A 151 8.84 -13.85 0.88
C ALA A 151 9.11 -14.99 1.87
N MET A 152 8.08 -15.71 2.33
CA MET A 152 8.22 -16.97 3.06
C MET A 152 7.45 -18.05 2.32
N LYS A 153 8.07 -19.21 2.11
CA LYS A 153 7.44 -20.39 1.49
C LYS A 153 7.83 -21.65 2.23
N MET A 154 7.06 -22.72 2.05
CA MET A 154 7.50 -24.07 2.44
C MET A 154 8.00 -24.82 1.20
N SER A 155 9.01 -25.66 1.37
CA SER A 155 9.42 -26.65 0.36
C SER A 155 9.38 -28.06 0.94
N LEU A 156 9.26 -29.04 0.04
CA LEU A 156 9.46 -30.45 0.37
C LEU A 156 10.91 -30.86 0.13
N GLY A 157 11.34 -31.89 0.84
CA GLY A 157 12.65 -32.49 0.61
C GLY A 157 12.77 -33.01 -0.82
N SER A 158 13.73 -32.47 -1.58
CA SER A 158 13.89 -32.74 -3.02
C SER A 158 12.62 -32.50 -3.85
N ASP A 159 11.74 -31.58 -3.40
CA ASP A 159 10.44 -31.23 -4.00
C ASP A 159 9.49 -32.42 -4.24
N LYS A 160 9.63 -33.48 -3.45
CA LYS A 160 8.81 -34.68 -3.59
C LYS A 160 8.25 -35.12 -2.25
N LEU A 161 6.99 -35.57 -2.24
CA LEU A 161 6.42 -36.25 -1.08
C LEU A 161 7.20 -37.55 -0.84
N GLY A 162 7.62 -37.78 0.41
CA GLY A 162 8.51 -38.88 0.78
C GLY A 162 10.00 -38.55 0.64
N GLY A 163 10.35 -37.44 -0.02
CA GLY A 163 11.73 -36.98 -0.14
C GLY A 163 12.21 -36.27 1.13
N SER A 164 13.52 -36.29 1.35
CA SER A 164 14.18 -35.51 2.40
C SER A 164 15.45 -34.88 1.88
N GLU A 165 15.81 -33.73 2.42
CA GLU A 165 17.12 -33.10 2.23
C GLU A 165 17.45 -32.25 3.45
N THR A 166 18.69 -31.78 3.57
CA THR A 166 19.02 -30.85 4.67
C THR A 166 18.44 -29.47 4.39
N THR A 167 18.09 -28.71 5.43
CA THR A 167 17.63 -27.32 5.27
C THR A 167 18.61 -26.46 4.49
N MET A 168 19.93 -26.70 4.64
CA MET A 168 20.95 -26.04 3.83
C MET A 168 20.78 -26.33 2.33
N ARG A 169 20.60 -27.60 1.95
CA ARG A 169 20.39 -27.97 0.54
C ARG A 169 19.12 -27.34 -0.02
N ALA A 170 18.02 -27.35 0.75
CA ALA A 170 16.79 -26.69 0.35
C ALA A 170 16.99 -25.18 0.14
N VAL A 171 17.70 -24.50 1.05
CA VAL A 171 18.04 -23.07 0.92
C VAL A 171 18.85 -22.79 -0.34
N LEU A 172 19.91 -23.54 -0.59
CA LEU A 172 20.77 -23.36 -1.77
C LEU A 172 20.02 -23.63 -3.07
N ARG A 173 19.24 -24.72 -3.11
CA ARG A 173 18.50 -25.17 -4.30
C ARG A 173 17.40 -24.19 -4.72
N HIS A 174 16.72 -23.61 -3.75
CA HIS A 174 15.64 -22.63 -3.99
C HIS A 174 16.15 -21.17 -4.07
N GLY A 175 17.44 -20.92 -3.81
CA GLY A 175 17.98 -19.55 -3.77
C GLY A 175 17.40 -18.72 -2.62
N ALA A 176 17.01 -19.36 -1.53
CA ALA A 176 16.50 -18.69 -0.33
C ALA A 176 17.65 -17.98 0.41
N ILE A 177 17.34 -16.90 1.13
CA ILE A 177 18.33 -16.19 1.94
C ILE A 177 18.47 -16.81 3.33
N ALA A 178 17.41 -17.43 3.84
CA ALA A 178 17.38 -18.13 5.12
C ALA A 178 16.47 -19.35 5.05
N GLY A 179 16.63 -20.27 6.00
CA GLY A 179 15.74 -21.42 6.13
C GLY A 179 15.81 -22.10 7.49
N ILE A 180 14.71 -22.72 7.89
CA ILE A 180 14.59 -23.55 9.08
C ILE A 180 13.87 -24.86 8.76
N ASN A 181 14.02 -25.87 9.62
CA ASN A 181 13.14 -27.03 9.58
C ASN A 181 11.69 -26.65 9.94
N ALA A 182 10.74 -27.48 9.51
CA ALA A 182 9.32 -27.23 9.74
C ALA A 182 8.66 -28.32 10.61
N GLY A 183 7.73 -29.09 10.07
CA GLY A 183 6.94 -30.07 10.82
C GLY A 183 7.70 -31.36 11.12
N GLY A 184 7.11 -32.18 11.99
CA GLY A 184 7.64 -33.52 12.27
C GLY A 184 7.42 -34.47 11.09
N PHE A 185 8.04 -35.65 11.16
CA PHE A 185 7.95 -36.65 10.12
C PHE A 185 7.88 -38.08 10.67
N ALA A 186 7.51 -39.01 9.79
CA ALA A 186 7.62 -40.44 10.00
C ALA A 186 8.44 -41.07 8.86
N ASP A 187 9.29 -42.03 9.21
CA ASP A 187 10.02 -42.85 8.23
C ASP A 187 9.16 -44.03 7.77
N GLY A 188 9.22 -44.37 6.47
CA GLY A 188 8.53 -45.52 5.89
C GLY A 188 9.07 -45.82 4.49
N ASP A 189 9.36 -47.09 4.19
CA ASP A 189 9.90 -47.56 2.89
C ASP A 189 11.15 -46.77 2.41
N GLY A 190 12.05 -46.44 3.35
CA GLY A 190 13.25 -45.64 3.05
C GLY A 190 12.98 -44.17 2.71
N LYS A 191 11.75 -43.69 2.91
CA LYS A 191 11.29 -42.32 2.66
C LYS A 191 10.88 -41.64 3.96
N ARG A 192 10.79 -40.30 3.92
CA ARG A 192 10.33 -39.46 5.04
C ARG A 192 9.08 -38.71 4.67
N TYR A 193 8.02 -38.92 5.43
CA TYR A 193 6.71 -38.29 5.20
C TYR A 193 6.39 -37.28 6.29
N PRO A 194 5.91 -36.07 5.94
CA PRO A 194 5.42 -35.11 6.92
C PRO A 194 4.31 -35.71 7.79
N LEU A 195 4.27 -35.37 9.08
CA LEU A 195 3.21 -35.83 9.96
C LEU A 195 1.91 -35.08 9.67
N SER A 196 0.81 -35.85 9.61
CA SER A 196 -0.56 -35.33 9.64
C SER A 196 -0.82 -34.22 8.59
N THR A 197 -1.74 -33.30 8.88
CA THR A 197 -2.14 -32.23 7.97
C THR A 197 -0.94 -31.38 7.56
N THR A 198 -0.60 -31.44 6.26
CA THR A 198 0.45 -30.64 5.65
C THR A 198 -0.12 -29.96 4.40
N VAL A 199 0.02 -28.65 4.32
CA VAL A 199 -0.49 -27.82 3.23
C VAL A 199 0.69 -27.23 2.47
N LEU A 200 0.68 -27.33 1.15
CA LEU A 200 1.69 -26.73 0.28
C LEU A 200 0.98 -26.04 -0.89
N ASN A 201 1.29 -24.75 -1.11
CA ASN A 201 0.67 -23.94 -2.16
C ASN A 201 -0.87 -23.97 -2.14
N GLY A 202 -1.47 -23.96 -0.94
CA GLY A 202 -2.92 -24.02 -0.74
C GLY A 202 -3.54 -25.41 -0.86
N HIS A 203 -2.74 -26.45 -1.09
CA HIS A 203 -3.23 -27.82 -1.28
C HIS A 203 -2.78 -28.76 -0.16
N TYR A 204 -3.71 -29.62 0.30
CA TYR A 204 -3.42 -30.67 1.27
C TYR A 204 -2.65 -31.81 0.61
N LEU A 205 -1.43 -32.12 1.07
CA LEU A 205 -0.57 -33.12 0.44
C LEU A 205 -1.10 -34.56 0.60
N THR A 206 -1.69 -34.87 1.75
CA THR A 206 -2.20 -36.21 2.10
C THR A 206 -3.62 -36.14 2.65
N GLY A 207 -4.38 -35.09 2.29
CA GLY A 207 -5.69 -34.79 2.86
C GLY A 207 -5.65 -34.15 4.25
N PHE A 208 -6.81 -33.67 4.71
CA PHE A 208 -6.99 -33.13 6.06
C PHE A 208 -7.11 -34.26 7.09
N GLN A 209 -6.43 -34.08 8.21
CA GLN A 209 -6.58 -34.92 9.41
C GLN A 209 -6.93 -34.04 10.60
N SER A 210 -8.00 -34.41 11.31
CA SER A 210 -8.39 -33.77 12.58
C SER A 210 -7.26 -33.91 13.61
N SER A 211 -6.96 -32.84 14.34
CA SER A 211 -5.88 -32.80 15.34
C SER A 211 -6.05 -33.90 16.40
N PHE A 212 -5.05 -34.77 16.50
CA PHE A 212 -4.97 -35.85 17.49
C PHE A 212 -3.60 -35.86 18.19
N LYS A 213 -3.48 -36.52 19.37
CA LYS A 213 -2.20 -36.66 20.11
C LYS A 213 -1.42 -35.35 20.30
N ASP A 214 -2.13 -34.24 20.47
CA ASP A 214 -1.61 -32.87 20.62
C ASP A 214 -1.04 -32.21 19.36
N LEU A 215 -1.13 -32.87 18.20
CA LEU A 215 -0.70 -32.32 16.92
C LEU A 215 -1.44 -31.03 16.60
N SER A 216 -0.67 -30.01 16.28
CA SER A 216 -1.11 -28.69 15.88
C SER A 216 -0.48 -28.31 14.56
N PHE A 217 -1.32 -27.79 13.66
CA PHE A 217 -0.87 -27.21 12.41
C PHE A 217 -0.20 -25.86 12.69
N VAL A 218 0.83 -25.54 11.93
CA VAL A 218 1.46 -24.22 11.90
C VAL A 218 1.92 -23.90 10.48
N GLY A 219 1.64 -22.69 10.04
CA GLY A 219 1.89 -22.27 8.67
C GLY A 219 1.66 -20.78 8.47
N LEU A 220 1.59 -20.38 7.21
CA LEU A 220 1.33 -19.01 6.81
C LEU A 220 0.05 -18.96 5.97
N SER A 221 -0.78 -17.96 6.20
CA SER A 221 -1.92 -17.66 5.32
C SER A 221 -1.44 -17.01 4.01
N ASN A 222 -2.34 -16.94 3.03
CA ASN A 222 -2.09 -16.22 1.78
C ASN A 222 -1.77 -14.72 1.99
N ASP A 223 -2.20 -14.15 3.12
CA ASP A 223 -1.96 -12.75 3.48
C ASP A 223 -0.63 -12.56 4.25
N GLY A 224 0.18 -13.61 4.40
CA GLY A 224 1.47 -13.54 5.09
C GLY A 224 1.38 -13.56 6.61
N LYS A 225 0.26 -14.02 7.18
CA LYS A 225 0.06 -14.10 8.63
C LYS A 225 0.35 -15.50 9.16
N LEU A 226 1.01 -15.58 10.31
CA LEU A 226 1.20 -16.86 11.00
C LEU A 226 -0.16 -17.40 11.43
N ILE A 227 -0.44 -18.64 11.06
CA ILE A 227 -1.66 -19.36 11.43
C ILE A 227 -1.28 -20.68 12.06
N GLY A 228 -2.01 -21.10 13.08
CA GLY A 228 -1.77 -22.40 13.68
C GLY A 228 -2.68 -22.70 14.86
N GLY A 229 -2.66 -23.95 15.28
CA GLY A 229 -3.47 -24.46 16.37
C GLY A 229 -3.96 -25.88 16.11
N LYS A 230 -4.90 -26.30 16.95
CA LYS A 230 -5.61 -27.57 16.79
C LYS A 230 -6.85 -27.35 15.93
N PHE A 231 -7.03 -28.15 14.89
CA PHE A 231 -8.17 -28.06 13.98
C PHE A 231 -8.90 -29.39 13.92
N TYR A 232 -10.23 -29.35 14.07
CA TYR A 232 -11.07 -30.55 14.10
C TYR A 232 -11.94 -30.73 12.85
N SER A 233 -11.91 -29.77 11.95
CA SER A 233 -12.54 -29.85 10.63
C SER A 233 -11.71 -29.11 9.60
N GLN A 234 -11.77 -29.56 8.35
CA GLN A 234 -11.06 -28.92 7.25
C GLN A 234 -11.53 -27.48 7.04
N GLY A 235 -12.84 -27.24 7.10
CA GLY A 235 -13.41 -25.90 6.96
C GLY A 235 -12.90 -24.89 7.99
N ALA A 236 -12.58 -25.32 9.21
CA ALA A 236 -11.97 -24.45 10.21
C ALA A 236 -10.57 -23.99 9.79
N LEU A 237 -9.74 -24.89 9.25
CA LEU A 237 -8.42 -24.53 8.73
C LEU A 237 -8.52 -23.73 7.43
N ASP A 238 -9.40 -24.11 6.51
CA ASP A 238 -9.62 -23.42 5.23
C ASP A 238 -10.07 -21.96 5.44
N SER A 239 -10.82 -21.68 6.51
CA SER A 239 -11.23 -20.30 6.86
C SER A 239 -10.05 -19.36 7.10
N LEU A 240 -8.88 -19.91 7.45
CA LEU A 240 -7.63 -19.16 7.64
C LEU A 240 -6.82 -18.99 6.36
N LYS A 241 -7.29 -19.55 5.23
CA LYS A 241 -6.65 -19.46 3.89
C LYS A 241 -5.17 -19.84 3.92
N PRO A 242 -4.83 -21.08 4.34
CA PRO A 242 -3.44 -21.51 4.46
C PRO A 242 -2.74 -21.52 3.09
N ALA A 243 -1.66 -20.75 2.94
CA ALA A 243 -0.78 -20.84 1.78
C ALA A 243 0.11 -22.09 1.87
N PHE A 244 0.63 -22.34 3.07
CA PHE A 244 1.38 -23.55 3.38
C PHE A 244 1.39 -23.77 4.90
N GLY A 245 1.77 -24.97 5.33
CA GLY A 245 2.07 -25.27 6.72
C GLY A 245 2.33 -26.74 6.96
N ALA A 246 2.90 -27.02 8.11
CA ALA A 246 3.25 -28.36 8.57
C ALA A 246 2.72 -28.57 9.98
N THR A 247 2.76 -29.82 10.45
CA THR A 247 2.21 -30.17 11.77
C THR A 247 3.30 -30.65 12.72
N PHE A 248 3.23 -30.16 13.96
CA PHE A 248 4.03 -30.66 15.07
C PHE A 248 3.35 -30.37 16.41
N VAL A 249 4.08 -30.55 17.51
CA VAL A 249 3.59 -30.46 18.89
C VAL A 249 4.54 -29.65 19.76
N PRO A 250 4.06 -28.99 20.83
CA PRO A 250 2.70 -28.50 21.06
C PRO A 250 2.54 -27.02 20.65
N VAL A 251 1.33 -26.49 20.81
CA VAL A 251 1.09 -25.04 20.86
C VAL A 251 1.67 -24.50 22.18
N LEU A 252 2.50 -23.46 22.12
CA LEU A 252 3.11 -22.85 23.30
C LEU A 252 2.35 -21.61 23.75
N LEU A 253 2.01 -20.71 22.83
CA LEU A 253 1.20 -19.52 23.10
C LEU A 253 0.03 -19.44 22.14
N GLN A 254 -1.09 -18.93 22.62
CA GLN A 254 -2.21 -18.57 21.77
C GLN A 254 -2.86 -17.30 22.29
N ARG A 255 -3.06 -16.30 21.42
CA ARG A 255 -3.65 -14.99 21.75
C ARG A 255 -2.98 -14.31 22.97
N GLY A 256 -1.65 -14.41 23.05
CA GLY A 256 -0.84 -13.84 24.11
C GLY A 256 -0.90 -14.60 25.44
N GLN A 257 -1.52 -15.78 25.49
CA GLN A 257 -1.65 -16.61 26.69
C GLN A 257 -0.80 -17.87 26.59
N LYS A 258 -0.28 -18.34 27.73
CA LYS A 258 0.45 -19.59 27.83
C LYS A 258 -0.51 -20.78 27.73
N MET A 259 -0.24 -21.68 26.79
CA MET A 259 -1.03 -22.90 26.62
C MET A 259 -0.50 -24.03 27.51
N PRO A 260 -1.35 -24.93 28.02
CA PRO A 260 -0.87 -26.09 28.76
C PRO A 260 0.04 -26.97 27.89
N ILE A 261 1.26 -27.22 28.38
CA ILE A 261 2.18 -28.18 27.75
C ILE A 261 1.75 -29.58 28.20
N PRO A 262 1.50 -30.54 27.28
CA PRO A 262 1.14 -31.90 27.66
C PRO A 262 2.29 -32.60 28.40
N ASP A 263 1.98 -33.35 29.47
CA ASP A 263 3.00 -33.91 30.38
C ASP A 263 4.00 -34.83 29.69
N LYS A 264 3.54 -35.60 28.69
CA LYS A 264 4.42 -36.47 27.88
C LYS A 264 5.60 -35.71 27.25
N TRP A 265 5.39 -34.45 26.87
CA TRP A 265 6.40 -33.62 26.22
C TRP A 265 7.28 -32.84 27.20
N LYS A 266 6.97 -32.85 28.50
CA LYS A 266 7.78 -32.20 29.54
C LYS A 266 8.96 -33.05 29.99
N VAL A 267 8.89 -34.37 29.79
CA VAL A 267 9.84 -35.31 30.41
C VAL A 267 10.70 -36.07 29.39
N SER A 268 10.21 -36.32 28.18
CA SER A 268 10.92 -37.13 27.18
C SER A 268 10.94 -36.48 25.79
N PRO A 269 12.04 -35.82 25.40
CA PRO A 269 13.13 -35.34 26.25
C PRO A 269 12.74 -34.04 26.99
N LYS A 270 13.08 -33.95 28.28
CA LYS A 270 12.86 -32.74 29.10
C LYS A 270 13.58 -31.51 28.52
N ARG A 271 14.86 -31.66 28.19
CA ARG A 271 15.67 -30.63 27.51
C ARG A 271 16.10 -31.17 26.17
N ALA A 272 15.92 -30.41 25.09
CA ALA A 272 16.42 -30.76 23.77
C ALA A 272 16.76 -29.50 22.96
N PRO A 273 17.50 -29.65 21.83
CA PRO A 273 17.43 -28.69 20.75
C PRO A 273 15.98 -28.50 20.30
N ARG A 274 15.57 -27.26 20.05
CA ARG A 274 14.19 -26.92 19.71
C ARG A 274 14.17 -25.82 18.66
N THR A 275 13.15 -25.85 17.83
CA THR A 275 12.80 -24.76 16.92
C THR A 275 11.39 -24.31 17.23
N VAL A 276 11.20 -23.02 17.45
CA VAL A 276 9.90 -22.42 17.78
C VAL A 276 9.68 -21.24 16.86
N ILE A 277 8.46 -21.11 16.34
CA ILE A 277 8.02 -19.96 15.55
C ILE A 277 6.83 -19.29 16.24
N GLY A 278 6.77 -17.97 16.21
CA GLY A 278 5.64 -17.19 16.69
C GLY A 278 5.51 -15.85 15.99
N ASN A 279 4.43 -15.12 16.26
CA ASN A 279 4.17 -13.79 15.71
C ASN A 279 3.94 -12.74 16.81
N TYR A 280 4.32 -11.51 16.52
CA TYR A 280 3.98 -10.33 17.31
C TYR A 280 2.61 -9.78 16.91
N LYS A 281 2.16 -8.71 17.60
CA LYS A 281 0.86 -8.07 17.30
C LYS A 281 0.80 -7.42 15.92
N ASP A 282 1.95 -7.07 15.35
CA ASP A 282 2.08 -6.45 14.03
C ASP A 282 2.48 -7.46 12.95
N ASP A 283 2.18 -8.74 13.16
CA ASP A 283 2.44 -9.86 12.26
C ASP A 283 3.92 -10.16 11.95
N GLN A 284 4.87 -9.44 12.57
CA GLN A 284 6.29 -9.82 12.53
C GLN A 284 6.49 -11.19 13.17
N LEU A 285 7.33 -12.03 12.56
CA LEU A 285 7.64 -13.36 13.07
C LEU A 285 8.86 -13.33 13.98
N LEU A 286 8.86 -14.22 14.96
CA LEU A 286 10.01 -14.56 15.77
C LEU A 286 10.24 -16.06 15.67
N ILE A 287 11.43 -16.44 15.22
CA ILE A 287 11.90 -17.82 15.25
C ILE A 287 12.99 -17.91 16.32
N ILE A 288 12.91 -18.89 17.22
CA ILE A 288 13.99 -19.23 18.14
C ILE A 288 14.46 -20.65 17.83
N VAL A 289 15.76 -20.80 17.58
CA VAL A 289 16.44 -22.09 17.42
C VAL A 289 17.44 -22.26 18.55
N VAL A 290 17.27 -23.32 19.33
CA VAL A 290 18.10 -23.64 20.50
C VAL A 290 19.05 -24.78 20.16
N ASP A 291 20.31 -24.60 20.50
CA ASP A 291 21.35 -25.61 20.38
C ASP A 291 21.25 -26.66 21.50
N GLY A 292 21.71 -27.87 21.21
CA GLY A 292 21.94 -28.90 22.21
C GLY A 292 23.02 -29.86 21.71
N TYR A 293 23.65 -30.58 22.62
CA TYR A 293 24.71 -31.55 22.33
C TYR A 293 24.19 -32.99 22.21
N ASN A 294 22.90 -33.24 22.44
CA ASN A 294 22.28 -34.55 22.25
C ASN A 294 20.79 -34.46 21.91
N GLU A 295 20.33 -35.33 21.00
CA GLU A 295 18.91 -35.43 20.68
C GLU A 295 18.11 -36.27 21.68
N SER A 296 18.78 -37.23 22.35
CA SER A 296 18.19 -38.09 23.38
C SER A 296 17.82 -37.33 24.66
N GLY A 297 18.23 -36.06 24.75
CA GLY A 297 17.87 -35.11 25.80
C GLY A 297 18.95 -34.90 26.86
N GLY A 298 18.81 -33.81 27.61
CA GLY A 298 19.77 -33.39 28.65
C GLY A 298 20.49 -32.08 28.34
N SER A 299 20.32 -31.56 27.14
CA SER A 299 20.87 -30.29 26.67
C SER A 299 19.86 -29.46 25.88
N GLY A 300 20.11 -28.17 25.71
CA GLY A 300 19.14 -27.25 25.09
C GLY A 300 18.10 -26.76 26.08
N ALA A 301 16.86 -26.53 25.63
CA ALA A 301 15.81 -25.88 26.41
C ALA A 301 14.64 -26.82 26.70
N THR A 302 13.92 -26.55 27.80
CA THR A 302 12.59 -27.13 28.00
C THR A 302 11.53 -26.34 27.22
N LEU A 303 10.36 -26.95 27.01
CA LEU A 303 9.23 -26.26 26.39
C LEU A 303 8.71 -25.11 27.25
N GLU A 304 8.73 -25.25 28.58
CA GLU A 304 8.34 -24.20 29.54
C GLU A 304 9.27 -22.98 29.46
N GLU A 305 10.58 -23.21 29.35
CA GLU A 305 11.57 -22.14 29.20
C GLU A 305 11.34 -21.36 27.91
N LEU A 306 11.07 -22.05 26.79
CA LEU A 306 10.77 -21.41 25.51
C LEU A 306 9.41 -20.72 25.52
N GLN A 307 8.39 -21.33 26.10
CA GLN A 307 7.09 -20.69 26.29
C GLN A 307 7.22 -19.40 27.12
N GLY A 308 7.95 -19.45 28.23
CA GLY A 308 8.25 -18.29 29.06
C GLY A 308 9.02 -17.23 28.30
N LYS A 309 10.02 -17.62 27.51
CA LYS A 309 10.79 -16.70 26.68
C LYS A 309 9.92 -16.00 25.64
N MET A 310 9.13 -16.74 24.86
CA MET A 310 8.22 -16.17 23.85
C MET A 310 7.21 -15.20 24.50
N TYR A 311 6.65 -15.59 25.66
CA TYR A 311 5.70 -14.77 26.40
C TYR A 311 6.33 -13.44 26.85
N ASN A 312 7.52 -13.49 27.47
CA ASN A 312 8.22 -12.31 27.95
C ASN A 312 8.65 -11.37 26.80
N LEU A 313 8.95 -11.94 25.62
CA LEU A 313 9.24 -11.17 24.42
C LEU A 313 7.98 -10.47 23.84
N GLY A 314 6.77 -10.85 24.25
CA GLY A 314 5.52 -10.22 23.83
C GLY A 314 4.89 -10.86 22.58
N VAL A 315 5.29 -12.09 22.26
CA VAL A 315 4.72 -12.90 21.19
C VAL A 315 3.25 -13.21 21.49
N GLN A 316 2.40 -13.20 20.45
CA GLN A 316 0.97 -13.48 20.55
C GLN A 316 0.69 -14.97 20.40
N ASP A 317 1.04 -15.57 19.27
CA ASP A 317 0.91 -17.00 19.04
C ASP A 317 2.30 -17.61 18.85
N ALA A 318 2.52 -18.81 19.41
CA ALA A 318 3.80 -19.50 19.31
C ALA A 318 3.59 -21.01 19.24
N TYR A 319 4.31 -21.65 18.33
CA TYR A 319 4.18 -23.05 18.01
C TYR A 319 5.55 -23.70 18.02
N ASN A 320 5.66 -24.86 18.64
CA ASN A 320 6.86 -25.66 18.57
C ASN A 320 6.91 -26.40 17.22
N LEU A 321 8.06 -26.33 16.56
CA LEU A 321 8.39 -27.06 15.34
C LEU A 321 9.26 -28.28 15.68
N ASP A 322 9.59 -29.09 14.68
CA ASP A 322 10.41 -30.28 14.89
C ASP A 322 11.74 -29.94 15.58
N GLY A 323 12.14 -30.79 16.51
CA GLY A 323 13.23 -30.55 17.45
C GLY A 323 14.42 -31.49 17.24
N GLY A 324 15.28 -31.59 18.26
CA GLY A 324 16.43 -32.51 18.24
C GLY A 324 17.33 -32.29 17.03
N GLY A 325 17.77 -33.36 16.38
CA GLY A 325 18.63 -33.31 15.20
C GLY A 325 18.04 -32.55 14.00
N SER A 326 16.72 -32.33 13.97
CA SER A 326 16.06 -31.55 12.92
C SER A 326 16.26 -30.04 13.08
N SER A 327 16.56 -29.56 14.30
CA SER A 327 16.67 -28.12 14.59
C SER A 327 17.81 -27.49 13.78
N SER A 328 17.43 -26.63 12.83
CA SER A 328 18.35 -26.03 11.88
C SER A 328 17.96 -24.59 11.58
N LEU A 329 18.96 -23.71 11.56
CA LEU A 329 18.84 -22.31 11.14
C LEU A 329 19.95 -22.00 10.15
N ILE A 330 19.54 -21.64 8.94
CA ILE A 330 20.42 -21.25 7.85
C ILE A 330 20.18 -19.78 7.56
N LEU A 331 21.25 -19.00 7.39
CA LEU A 331 21.17 -17.62 6.91
C LEU A 331 22.42 -17.33 6.05
N ASN A 332 22.25 -16.67 4.91
CA ASN A 332 23.36 -16.32 4.01
C ASN A 332 24.25 -17.52 3.66
N GLY A 333 23.64 -18.67 3.33
CA GLY A 333 24.36 -19.87 2.88
C GLY A 333 25.21 -20.57 3.95
N ARG A 334 25.05 -20.24 5.24
CA ARG A 334 25.74 -20.90 6.35
C ARG A 334 24.79 -21.37 7.44
N VAL A 335 25.20 -22.41 8.16
CA VAL A 335 24.51 -22.89 9.36
C VAL A 335 24.82 -21.91 10.49
N VAL A 336 23.77 -21.36 11.11
CA VAL A 336 23.88 -20.42 12.24
C VAL A 336 23.98 -21.17 13.56
N ASN A 337 23.13 -22.18 13.73
CA ASN A 337 23.06 -22.98 14.95
C ASN A 337 24.07 -24.14 14.92
N LYS A 338 24.23 -24.84 16.04
CA LYS A 338 25.02 -26.07 16.12
C LYS A 338 24.08 -27.28 16.09
N PRO A 339 23.99 -28.04 14.98
CA PRO A 339 23.16 -29.24 14.91
C PRO A 339 23.60 -30.26 15.95
N SER A 340 22.64 -30.88 16.65
CA SER A 340 22.94 -31.81 17.75
C SER A 340 23.61 -33.10 17.28
N ASP A 341 23.35 -33.52 16.06
CA ASP A 341 23.86 -34.78 15.49
C ASP A 341 25.26 -34.61 14.87
N GLY A 342 25.90 -33.45 15.08
CA GLY A 342 27.15 -33.05 14.42
C GLY A 342 26.98 -32.60 12.98
N ASN A 343 25.93 -33.06 12.29
CA ASN A 343 25.56 -32.68 10.93
C ASN A 343 24.08 -32.28 10.84
N LEU A 344 23.71 -31.59 9.76
CA LEU A 344 22.30 -31.29 9.48
C LEU A 344 21.55 -32.58 9.11
N ARG A 345 20.44 -32.84 9.81
CA ARG A 345 19.52 -33.94 9.49
C ARG A 345 18.72 -33.63 8.22
N PRO A 346 18.61 -34.57 7.27
CA PRO A 346 17.65 -34.45 6.18
C PRO A 346 16.21 -34.49 6.73
N VAL A 347 15.36 -33.52 6.39
CA VAL A 347 13.96 -33.50 6.82
C VAL A 347 13.04 -33.31 5.60
N PRO A 348 11.75 -33.66 5.68
CA PRO A 348 10.88 -33.60 4.50
C PRO A 348 10.24 -32.23 4.27
N THR A 349 10.27 -31.32 5.26
CA THR A 349 9.67 -29.98 5.14
C THR A 349 10.59 -28.89 5.67
N HIS A 350 10.65 -27.77 4.95
CA HIS A 350 11.47 -26.61 5.29
C HIS A 350 10.67 -25.33 5.14
N PHE A 351 10.81 -24.40 6.08
CA PHE A 351 10.37 -23.02 5.87
C PHE A 351 11.55 -22.20 5.35
N LEU A 352 11.35 -21.60 4.18
CA LEU A 352 12.36 -20.86 3.42
C LEU A 352 11.97 -19.39 3.30
N PHE A 353 12.95 -18.51 3.37
CA PHE A 353 12.77 -17.06 3.33
C PHE A 353 13.53 -16.46 2.14
N TYR A 354 12.93 -15.50 1.45
CA TYR A 354 13.41 -14.94 0.19
C TYR A 354 13.53 -13.42 0.29
N LYS A 355 14.65 -12.89 -0.20
CA LYS A 355 14.87 -11.44 -0.36
C LYS A 355 14.16 -10.88 -1.58
#